data_AF-A0A8T4BSZ4-F1
#
_entry.id   AF-A0A8T4BSZ4-F1
#
_cell.length_a   1.000
_cell.length_b   1.000
_cell.length_c   1.000
_cell.angle_alpha   90.00
_cell.angle_beta   90.00
_cell.angle_gamma   90.00
#
_symmetry.space_group_name_H-M   'P 1'
#
loop_
_entity.id
_entity.type
_entity.pdbx_description
1 polymer ?
#
loop_
_entity_poly.entity_id
_entity_poly.type
_entity_poly.pdbx_seq_one_letter_code
_entity_poly.pdbx_strand_id
1 'polypeptide(L)'
;MALKILPVFGRDKEKEVVKLFLKHVEIVEKMALPLQETVDATFKDKNFNLVAEKSKEIWVLERNADIVRKKTATLLYEGAFLPMMRSRLYDFSGRIDDVADTIQDAVNIFHYLKGKKIPINLFKSLHKLGETASKSARLIKPCLQAMFDNKKEEFDKLVGKIKATESEADRYKRELFETILFDKKMDPITVQILMWIGKELSGISDGAKRVSDTMVLLRVMNVA
;
A
#
# COMPACT_ATOMS: atom_id res chain seq x y z
N MET A 1 -23.68 -3.52 10.69
CA MET A 1 -22.93 -4.45 9.82
C MET A 1 -21.46 -4.54 10.22
N ALA A 2 -20.71 -3.42 10.37
CA ALA A 2 -19.37 -3.38 11.01
C ALA A 2 -19.34 -3.94 12.45
N LEU A 3 -20.51 -3.87 13.09
CA LEU A 3 -20.82 -4.12 14.50
C LEU A 3 -20.62 -5.58 14.97
N LYS A 4 -20.30 -6.55 14.10
CA LYS A 4 -20.07 -7.96 14.49
C LYS A 4 -18.60 -8.36 14.56
N ILE A 5 -17.69 -7.64 13.89
CA ILE A 5 -16.26 -8.01 13.78
C ILE A 5 -15.34 -7.17 14.68
N LEU A 6 -15.83 -6.03 15.15
CA LEU A 6 -15.29 -5.38 16.34
C LEU A 6 -16.47 -5.29 17.32
N PRO A 7 -16.29 -5.56 18.63
CA PRO A 7 -17.33 -5.36 19.63
C PRO A 7 -17.54 -3.86 19.77
N VAL A 8 -18.36 -3.34 18.86
CA VAL A 8 -18.82 -1.96 18.85
C VAL A 8 -20.09 -1.99 19.70
N PHE A 9 -19.99 -1.55 20.96
CA PHE A 9 -21.15 -1.37 21.85
C PHE A 9 -22.11 -0.26 21.37
N GLY A 10 -21.88 0.28 20.17
CA GLY A 10 -22.74 1.25 19.50
C GLY A 10 -22.37 2.70 19.85
N ARG A 11 -21.23 2.92 20.49
CA ARG A 11 -20.79 4.23 20.99
C ARG A 11 -20.19 5.07 19.85
N ASP A 12 -20.35 6.39 19.94
CA ASP A 12 -19.95 7.30 18.86
C ASP A 12 -18.44 7.23 18.56
N LYS A 13 -17.60 7.01 19.59
CA LYS A 13 -16.15 6.88 19.42
C LYS A 13 -15.74 5.65 18.61
N GLU A 14 -16.40 4.50 18.81
CA GLU A 14 -16.11 3.27 18.05
C GLU A 14 -16.45 3.44 16.57
N LYS A 15 -17.61 4.05 16.28
CA LYS A 15 -18.04 4.37 14.91
C LYS A 15 -17.05 5.32 14.24
N GLU A 16 -16.54 6.31 14.98
CA GLU A 16 -15.55 7.25 14.47
C GLU A 16 -14.22 6.55 14.15
N VAL A 17 -13.74 5.63 15.00
CA VAL A 17 -12.54 4.82 14.70
C VAL A 17 -12.72 3.99 13.43
N VAL A 18 -13.88 3.35 13.23
CA VAL A 18 -14.18 2.60 12.00
C VAL A 18 -14.13 3.51 10.76
N LYS A 19 -14.71 4.72 10.86
CA LYS A 19 -14.64 5.71 9.78
C LYS A 19 -13.19 6.14 9.50
N LEU A 20 -12.36 6.28 10.53
CA LEU A 20 -10.96 6.63 10.36
C LEU A 20 -10.16 5.53 9.65
N PHE A 21 -10.40 4.25 9.97
CA PHE A 21 -9.79 3.16 9.20
C PHE A 21 -10.19 3.20 7.72
N LEU A 22 -11.49 3.40 7.42
CA LEU A 22 -11.97 3.54 6.05
C LEU A 22 -11.35 4.73 5.33
N LYS A 23 -11.24 5.88 6.01
CA LYS A 23 -10.57 7.07 5.48
C LYS A 23 -9.09 6.81 5.22
N HIS A 24 -8.41 6.07 6.10
CA HIS A 24 -7.00 5.76 5.97
C HIS A 24 -6.74 4.91 4.71
N VAL A 25 -7.49 3.82 4.52
CA VAL A 25 -7.35 2.98 3.31
C VAL A 25 -7.82 3.69 2.04
N GLU A 26 -8.74 4.66 2.14
CA GLU A 26 -9.11 5.52 1.03
C GLU A 26 -7.96 6.43 0.59
N ILE A 27 -7.16 6.94 1.52
CA ILE A 27 -5.95 7.71 1.18
C ILE A 27 -4.96 6.81 0.43
N VAL A 28 -4.70 5.60 0.93
CA VAL A 28 -3.84 4.61 0.25
C VAL A 28 -4.36 4.26 -1.15
N GLU A 29 -5.69 4.08 -1.30
CA GLU A 29 -6.31 3.86 -2.61
C GLU A 29 -6.07 5.05 -3.56
N LYS A 30 -6.19 6.29 -3.07
CA LYS A 30 -5.95 7.51 -3.87
C LYS A 30 -4.51 7.65 -4.32
N MET A 31 -3.55 7.13 -3.56
CA MET A 31 -2.13 7.15 -3.94
C MET A 31 -1.81 6.21 -5.12
N ALA A 32 -2.70 5.27 -5.46
CA ALA A 32 -2.46 4.31 -6.54
C ALA A 32 -2.39 4.94 -7.94
N LEU A 33 -3.19 5.97 -8.21
CA LEU A 33 -3.16 6.65 -9.51
C LEU A 33 -1.85 7.44 -9.71
N PRO A 34 -1.44 8.36 -8.81
CA PRO A 34 -0.19 9.09 -8.98
C PRO A 34 1.05 8.18 -8.95
N LEU A 35 0.99 7.03 -8.26
CA LEU A 35 2.02 5.99 -8.35
C LEU A 35 2.14 5.45 -9.78
N GLN A 36 1.02 5.06 -10.39
CA GLN A 36 1.01 4.56 -11.77
C GLN A 36 1.47 5.64 -12.76
N GLU A 37 1.00 6.88 -12.60
CA GLU A 37 1.41 8.02 -13.42
C GLU A 37 2.91 8.32 -13.28
N THR A 38 3.50 8.11 -12.11
CA THR A 38 4.96 8.22 -11.89
C THR A 38 5.72 7.19 -12.72
N VAL A 39 5.26 5.94 -12.71
CA VAL A 39 5.88 4.84 -13.47
C VAL A 39 5.80 5.12 -14.98
N ASP A 40 4.62 5.53 -15.45
CA ASP A 40 4.36 5.87 -16.85
C ASP A 40 5.19 7.08 -17.31
N ALA A 41 5.17 8.16 -16.53
CA ALA A 41 5.93 9.37 -16.84
C ALA A 41 7.44 9.09 -16.93
N THR A 42 7.97 8.21 -16.09
CA THR A 42 9.41 7.87 -16.10
C THR A 42 9.80 7.10 -17.36
N PHE A 43 9.04 6.08 -17.74
CA PHE A 43 9.48 5.10 -18.74
C PHE A 43 8.87 5.26 -20.13
N LYS A 44 7.63 5.75 -20.22
CA LYS A 44 6.97 6.03 -21.51
C LYS A 44 7.31 7.43 -22.00
N ASP A 45 7.10 8.42 -21.15
CA ASP A 45 7.13 9.83 -21.58
C ASP A 45 8.47 10.52 -21.29
N LYS A 46 9.30 9.93 -20.41
CA LYS A 46 10.51 10.54 -19.83
C LYS A 46 10.24 11.94 -19.24
N ASN A 47 9.03 12.14 -18.73
CA ASN A 47 8.55 13.39 -18.18
C ASN A 47 8.83 13.50 -16.68
N PHE A 48 10.06 13.88 -16.34
CA PHE A 48 10.47 14.03 -14.94
C PHE A 48 9.85 15.24 -14.22
N ASN A 49 9.23 16.18 -14.96
CA ASN A 49 8.45 17.25 -14.33
C ASN A 49 7.15 16.68 -13.76
N LEU A 50 6.49 15.78 -14.49
CA LEU A 50 5.31 15.06 -14.01
C LEU A 50 5.66 14.14 -12.83
N VAL A 51 6.80 13.44 -12.87
CA VAL A 51 7.30 12.65 -11.70
C VAL A 51 7.38 13.52 -10.44
N ALA A 52 7.92 14.74 -10.56
CA ALA A 52 8.03 15.67 -9.44
C ALA A 52 6.70 16.22 -8.96
N GLU A 53 5.74 16.43 -9.85
CA GLU A 53 4.36 16.78 -9.50
C GLU A 53 3.69 15.65 -8.71
N LYS A 54 3.79 14.41 -9.21
CA LYS A 54 3.15 13.23 -8.61
C LYS A 54 3.75 12.83 -7.27
N SER A 55 5.05 13.00 -7.10
CA SER A 55 5.70 12.86 -5.80
C SER A 55 5.18 13.86 -4.76
N LYS A 56 4.98 15.13 -5.15
CA LYS A 56 4.39 16.13 -4.24
C LYS A 56 2.94 15.79 -3.89
N GLU A 57 2.16 15.30 -4.85
CA GLU A 57 0.79 14.83 -4.64
C GLU A 57 0.76 13.69 -3.61
N ILE A 58 1.61 12.67 -3.80
CA ILE A 58 1.75 11.53 -2.89
C ILE A 58 2.21 11.95 -1.50
N TRP A 59 3.13 12.91 -1.41
CA TRP A 59 3.59 13.43 -0.12
C TRP A 59 2.50 14.16 0.67
N VAL A 60 1.60 14.87 -0.01
CA VAL A 60 0.41 15.46 0.65
C VAL A 60 -0.52 14.36 1.15
N LEU A 61 -0.70 13.28 0.37
CA LEU A 61 -1.53 12.14 0.75
C LEU A 61 -0.96 11.39 1.97
N GLU A 62 0.34 11.10 1.99
CA GLU A 62 1.02 10.45 3.13
C GLU A 62 0.87 11.26 4.42
N ARG A 63 1.12 12.57 4.39
CA ARG A 63 0.86 13.42 5.56
C ARG A 63 -0.58 13.35 6.05
N ASN A 64 -1.55 13.25 5.15
CA ASN A 64 -2.95 13.08 5.52
C ASN A 64 -3.20 11.70 6.14
N ALA A 65 -2.49 10.65 5.71
CA ALA A 65 -2.52 9.32 6.30
C ALA A 65 -1.99 9.36 7.75
N ASP A 66 -0.83 9.97 7.98
CA ASP A 66 -0.24 10.14 9.32
C ASP A 66 -1.18 10.92 10.27
N ILE A 67 -1.83 12.00 9.79
CA ILE A 67 -2.84 12.74 10.56
C ILE A 67 -4.01 11.82 10.95
N VAL A 68 -4.50 10.99 10.03
CA VAL A 68 -5.59 10.03 10.29
C VAL A 68 -5.14 8.96 11.28
N ARG A 69 -3.92 8.44 11.16
CA ARG A 69 -3.32 7.48 12.10
C ARG A 69 -3.24 8.07 13.51
N LYS A 70 -2.72 9.29 13.66
CA LYS A 70 -2.64 10.01 14.95
C LYS A 70 -4.03 10.18 15.57
N LYS A 71 -5.02 10.62 14.80
CA LYS A 71 -6.41 10.75 15.29
C LYS A 71 -6.99 9.40 15.72
N THR A 72 -6.68 8.34 14.98
CA THR A 72 -7.09 6.96 15.31
C THR A 72 -6.52 6.54 16.66
N ALA A 73 -5.21 6.75 16.87
CA ALA A 73 -4.54 6.48 18.14
C ALA A 73 -5.21 7.23 19.30
N THR A 74 -5.43 8.55 19.16
CA THR A 74 -6.09 9.36 20.19
C THR A 74 -7.43 8.75 20.62
N LEU A 75 -8.32 8.44 19.66
CA LEU A 75 -9.63 7.89 19.99
C LEU A 75 -9.56 6.50 20.62
N LEU A 76 -8.64 5.64 20.16
CA LEU A 76 -8.41 4.33 20.76
C LEU A 76 -8.05 4.47 22.25
N TYR A 77 -7.12 5.36 22.58
CA TYR A 77 -6.62 5.55 23.95
C TYR A 77 -7.53 6.42 24.83
N GLU A 78 -8.45 7.19 24.26
CA GLU A 78 -9.57 7.83 24.98
C GLU A 78 -10.73 6.88 25.34
N GLY A 79 -10.57 5.58 25.06
CA GLY A 79 -11.54 4.57 25.47
C GLY A 79 -12.62 4.26 24.44
N ALA A 80 -12.34 4.43 23.14
CA ALA A 80 -13.22 3.91 22.09
C ALA A 80 -13.45 2.40 22.23
N PHE A 81 -12.40 1.63 22.53
CA PHE A 81 -12.48 0.17 22.69
C PHE A 81 -11.94 -0.30 24.04
N LEU A 82 -12.25 -1.56 24.38
CA LEU A 82 -11.68 -2.25 25.54
C LEU A 82 -10.14 -2.22 25.50
N PRO A 83 -9.45 -2.06 26.64
CA PRO A 83 -7.99 -1.94 26.68
C PRO A 83 -7.24 -3.01 25.89
N MET A 84 -7.73 -4.25 25.92
CA MET A 84 -7.12 -5.43 25.27
C MET A 84 -7.11 -5.34 23.73
N MET A 85 -7.97 -4.50 23.15
CA MET A 85 -8.10 -4.34 21.70
C MET A 85 -7.33 -3.15 21.14
N ARG A 86 -7.00 -2.15 21.99
CA ARG A 86 -6.45 -0.87 21.54
C ARG A 86 -5.11 -1.04 20.82
N SER A 87 -4.21 -1.85 21.38
CA SER A 87 -2.90 -2.12 20.76
C SER A 87 -3.06 -2.76 19.38
N ARG A 88 -3.91 -3.78 19.25
CA ARG A 88 -4.15 -4.47 17.97
C ARG A 88 -4.75 -3.56 16.90
N LEU A 89 -5.70 -2.72 17.29
CA LEU A 89 -6.31 -1.73 16.39
C LEU A 89 -5.32 -0.63 16.00
N TYR A 90 -4.46 -0.22 16.92
CA TYR A 90 -3.37 0.69 16.63
C TYR A 90 -2.33 0.05 15.68
N ASP A 91 -1.95 -1.20 15.91
CA ASP A 91 -1.08 -1.97 15.02
C ASP A 91 -1.69 -2.09 13.63
N PHE A 92 -2.99 -2.36 13.53
CA PHE A 92 -3.70 -2.36 12.24
C PHE A 92 -3.63 -1.01 11.54
N SER A 93 -3.79 0.11 12.27
CA SER A 93 -3.60 1.45 11.70
C SER A 93 -2.18 1.67 11.19
N GLY A 94 -1.17 1.14 11.90
CA GLY A 94 0.22 1.20 11.48
C GLY A 94 0.49 0.38 10.22
N ARG A 95 -0.13 -0.80 10.06
CA ARG A 95 0.00 -1.59 8.82
C ARG A 95 -0.54 -0.89 7.59
N ILE A 96 -1.61 -0.10 7.74
CA ILE A 96 -2.15 0.71 6.63
C ILE A 96 -1.17 1.84 6.28
N ASP A 97 -0.63 2.50 7.31
CA ASP A 97 0.35 3.59 7.19
C ASP A 97 1.65 3.13 6.50
N ASP A 98 2.16 1.96 6.88
CA ASP A 98 3.35 1.33 6.27
C ASP A 98 3.20 1.26 4.73
N VAL A 99 1.97 1.07 4.21
CA VAL A 99 1.72 1.04 2.76
C VAL A 99 1.82 2.44 2.14
N ALA A 100 1.28 3.46 2.80
CA ALA A 100 1.37 4.85 2.34
C ALA A 100 2.85 5.30 2.30
N ASP A 101 3.60 5.01 3.36
CA ASP A 101 5.04 5.30 3.46
C ASP A 101 5.83 4.63 2.33
N THR A 102 5.57 3.33 2.10
CA THR A 102 6.26 2.59 1.03
C THR A 102 5.94 3.18 -0.36
N ILE A 103 4.71 3.66 -0.59
CA ILE A 103 4.36 4.34 -1.86
C ILE A 103 5.14 5.64 -2.01
N GLN A 104 5.25 6.45 -0.95
CA GLN A 104 6.03 7.68 -0.95
C GLN A 104 7.51 7.41 -1.23
N ASP A 105 8.10 6.43 -0.55
CA ASP A 105 9.49 6.05 -0.74
C ASP A 105 9.75 5.60 -2.17
N ALA A 106 8.88 4.75 -2.72
CA ALA A 106 8.98 4.30 -4.12
C ALA A 106 9.02 5.50 -5.08
N VAL A 107 8.04 6.40 -5.00
CA VAL A 107 7.92 7.55 -5.92
C VAL A 107 9.06 8.55 -5.77
N ASN A 108 9.56 8.76 -4.56
CA ASN A 108 10.70 9.66 -4.33
C ASN A 108 11.96 9.17 -5.07
N ILE A 109 12.19 7.85 -5.13
CA ILE A 109 13.37 7.27 -5.77
C ILE A 109 13.36 7.45 -7.30
N PHE A 110 12.18 7.53 -7.93
CA PHE A 110 12.05 7.68 -9.39
C PHE A 110 12.75 8.93 -9.95
N HIS A 111 12.84 10.02 -9.17
CA HIS A 111 13.55 11.23 -9.59
C HIS A 111 15.02 10.99 -9.98
N TYR A 112 15.67 10.04 -9.31
CA TYR A 112 17.09 9.77 -9.52
C TYR A 112 17.38 9.05 -10.84
N LEU A 113 16.34 8.62 -11.56
CA LEU A 113 16.46 8.09 -12.93
C LEU A 113 16.59 9.20 -13.99
N LYS A 114 16.47 10.48 -13.63
CA LYS A 114 16.59 11.60 -14.58
C LYS A 114 17.94 11.57 -15.29
N GLY A 115 17.91 11.48 -16.62
CA GLY A 115 19.12 11.45 -17.46
C GLY A 115 19.86 10.11 -17.48
N LYS A 116 19.36 9.08 -16.77
CA LYS A 116 19.95 7.73 -16.80
C LYS A 116 19.53 6.97 -18.06
N LYS A 117 20.44 6.15 -18.60
CA LYS A 117 20.16 5.26 -19.73
C LYS A 117 19.68 3.92 -19.18
N ILE A 118 18.41 3.61 -19.42
CA ILE A 118 17.77 2.38 -18.90
C ILE A 118 17.41 1.49 -20.11
N PRO A 119 17.83 0.23 -20.12
CA PRO A 119 17.44 -0.74 -21.14
C PRO A 119 15.92 -0.91 -21.28
N ILE A 120 15.41 -0.95 -22.51
CA ILE A 120 13.96 -1.01 -22.81
C ILE A 120 13.30 -2.28 -22.26
N ASN A 121 14.04 -3.39 -22.17
CA ASN A 121 13.57 -4.66 -21.63
C ASN A 121 13.22 -4.56 -20.13
N LEU A 122 13.86 -3.66 -19.37
CA LEU A 122 13.55 -3.44 -17.95
C LEU A 122 12.24 -2.68 -17.76
N PHE A 123 11.85 -1.83 -18.72
CA PHE A 123 10.62 -1.05 -18.63
C PHE A 123 9.39 -1.94 -18.51
N LYS A 124 9.37 -3.09 -19.20
CA LYS A 124 8.23 -4.02 -19.13
C LYS A 124 8.05 -4.57 -17.72
N SER A 125 9.12 -5.01 -17.07
CA SER A 125 9.05 -5.57 -15.71
C SER A 125 8.72 -4.50 -14.67
N LEU A 126 9.32 -3.31 -14.78
CA LEU A 126 9.03 -2.18 -13.89
C LEU A 126 7.60 -1.68 -14.03
N HIS A 127 7.10 -1.56 -15.26
CA HIS A 127 5.72 -1.15 -15.51
C HIS A 127 4.73 -2.15 -14.91
N LYS A 128 4.92 -3.44 -15.18
CA LYS A 128 4.09 -4.50 -14.59
C LYS A 128 4.13 -4.49 -13.06
N LEU A 129 5.30 -4.24 -12.49
CA LEU A 129 5.46 -4.15 -11.04
C LEU A 129 4.72 -2.93 -10.48
N GLY A 130 4.78 -1.78 -11.15
CA GLY A 130 4.00 -0.58 -10.81
C GLY A 130 2.49 -0.79 -10.91
N GLU A 131 2.02 -1.47 -11.95
CA GLU A 131 0.60 -1.83 -12.12
C GLU A 131 0.13 -2.75 -10.98
N THR A 132 0.93 -3.77 -10.65
CA THR A 132 0.64 -4.69 -9.56
C THR A 132 0.62 -3.97 -8.22
N ALA A 133 1.59 -3.10 -7.93
CA ALA A 133 1.64 -2.29 -6.71
C ALA A 133 0.39 -1.40 -6.57
N SER A 134 0.04 -0.67 -7.63
CA SER A 134 -1.15 0.20 -7.68
C SER A 134 -2.44 -0.60 -7.53
N LYS A 135 -2.51 -1.81 -8.08
CA LYS A 135 -3.63 -2.73 -7.89
C LYS A 135 -3.71 -3.23 -6.44
N SER A 136 -2.61 -3.60 -5.81
CA SER A 136 -2.57 -4.03 -4.41
C SER A 136 -3.10 -2.93 -3.47
N ALA A 137 -2.65 -1.69 -3.64
CA ALA A 137 -3.14 -0.55 -2.85
C ALA A 137 -4.66 -0.36 -2.98
N ARG A 138 -5.20 -0.43 -4.20
CA ARG A 138 -6.65 -0.31 -4.47
C ARG A 138 -7.49 -1.44 -3.89
N LEU A 139 -6.94 -2.63 -3.69
CA LEU A 139 -7.68 -3.77 -3.15
C LEU A 139 -7.91 -3.70 -1.63
N ILE A 140 -7.12 -2.90 -0.90
CA ILE A 140 -7.20 -2.83 0.56
C ILE A 140 -8.56 -2.30 1.02
N LYS A 141 -9.04 -1.20 0.43
CA LYS A 141 -10.30 -0.57 0.80
C LYS A 141 -11.54 -1.46 0.62
N PRO A 142 -11.80 -2.05 -0.57
CA PRO A 142 -12.94 -2.96 -0.71
C PRO A 142 -12.81 -4.17 0.19
N CYS A 143 -11.58 -4.64 0.49
CA CYS A 143 -11.36 -5.73 1.45
C CYS A 143 -11.80 -5.32 2.86
N LEU A 144 -11.38 -4.14 3.33
CA LEU A 144 -11.81 -3.59 4.61
C LEU A 144 -13.32 -3.37 4.68
N GLN A 145 -13.92 -2.86 3.60
CA GLN A 145 -15.36 -2.68 3.50
C GLN A 145 -16.11 -4.02 3.55
N ALA A 146 -15.67 -5.04 2.81
CA ALA A 146 -16.27 -6.37 2.87
C ALA A 146 -16.14 -7.00 4.26
N MET A 147 -15.00 -6.77 4.94
CA MET A 147 -14.81 -7.16 6.34
C MET A 147 -15.86 -6.48 7.21
N PHE A 148 -15.91 -5.15 7.23
CA PHE A 148 -16.88 -4.43 8.06
C PHE A 148 -18.34 -4.73 7.66
N ASP A 149 -18.66 -4.95 6.40
CA ASP A 149 -20.03 -5.30 5.98
C ASP A 149 -20.40 -6.76 6.30
N ASN A 150 -19.47 -7.55 6.86
CA ASN A 150 -19.60 -8.97 7.13
C ASN A 150 -19.95 -9.81 5.88
N LYS A 151 -19.44 -9.40 4.71
CA LYS A 151 -19.60 -10.12 3.44
C LYS A 151 -18.49 -11.17 3.31
N LYS A 152 -18.71 -12.35 3.91
CA LYS A 152 -17.65 -13.37 4.06
C LYS A 152 -17.00 -13.79 2.75
N GLU A 153 -17.79 -14.21 1.78
CA GLU A 153 -17.28 -14.70 0.50
C GLU A 153 -16.55 -13.62 -0.28
N GLU A 154 -17.05 -12.38 -0.26
CA GLU A 154 -16.40 -11.24 -0.90
C GLU A 154 -15.05 -10.92 -0.25
N PHE A 155 -15.00 -10.90 1.09
CA PHE A 155 -13.78 -10.71 1.85
C PHE A 155 -12.73 -11.79 1.53
N ASP A 156 -13.10 -13.07 1.59
CA ASP A 156 -12.18 -14.19 1.34
C ASP A 156 -11.64 -14.13 -0.10
N LYS A 157 -12.49 -13.76 -1.08
CA LYS A 157 -12.09 -13.53 -2.47
C LYS A 157 -11.11 -12.36 -2.61
N LEU A 158 -11.32 -11.25 -1.89
CA LEU A 158 -10.45 -10.08 -1.93
C LEU A 158 -9.09 -10.36 -1.26
N VAL A 159 -9.07 -11.09 -0.14
CA VAL A 159 -7.83 -11.58 0.48
C VAL A 159 -7.04 -12.45 -0.51
N GLY A 160 -7.72 -13.39 -1.19
CA GLY A 160 -7.08 -14.22 -2.23
C GLY A 160 -6.48 -13.40 -3.37
N LYS A 161 -7.17 -12.34 -3.82
CA LYS A 161 -6.66 -11.41 -4.83
C LYS A 161 -5.42 -10.64 -4.35
N ILE A 162 -5.41 -10.15 -3.11
CA ILE A 162 -4.26 -9.44 -2.53
C ILE A 162 -3.04 -10.37 -2.49
N LYS A 163 -3.21 -11.61 -2.03
CA LYS A 163 -2.13 -12.62 -2.01
C LYS A 163 -1.61 -12.92 -3.41
N ALA A 164 -2.50 -13.07 -4.39
CA ALA A 164 -2.09 -13.24 -5.78
C ALA A 164 -1.28 -12.04 -6.30
N THR A 165 -1.66 -10.80 -5.96
CA THR A 165 -0.88 -9.62 -6.37
C THR A 165 0.51 -9.56 -5.72
N GLU A 166 0.66 -9.98 -4.46
CA GLU A 166 1.99 -10.08 -3.82
C GLU A 166 2.87 -11.09 -4.54
N SER A 167 2.34 -12.27 -4.87
CA SER A 167 3.10 -13.29 -5.58
C SER A 167 3.46 -12.86 -7.01
N GLU A 168 2.60 -12.11 -7.69
CA GLU A 168 2.91 -11.47 -8.98
C GLU A 168 4.02 -10.42 -8.85
N ALA A 169 3.94 -9.56 -7.84
CA ALA A 169 4.94 -8.52 -7.60
C ALA A 169 6.32 -9.12 -7.29
N ASP A 170 6.38 -10.16 -6.45
CA ASP A 170 7.62 -10.86 -6.15
C ASP A 170 8.23 -11.53 -7.39
N ARG A 171 7.41 -12.09 -8.27
CA ARG A 171 7.87 -12.63 -9.56
C ARG A 171 8.48 -11.54 -10.43
N TYR A 172 7.78 -10.42 -10.63
CA TYR A 172 8.28 -9.32 -11.47
C TYR A 172 9.53 -8.64 -10.89
N LYS A 173 9.63 -8.51 -9.56
CA LYS A 173 10.85 -8.07 -8.89
C LYS A 173 12.01 -9.02 -9.14
N ARG A 174 11.79 -10.34 -9.08
CA ARG A 174 12.82 -11.34 -9.38
C ARG A 174 13.30 -11.24 -10.83
N GLU A 175 12.37 -11.22 -11.79
CA GLU A 175 12.67 -11.03 -13.22
C GLU A 175 13.48 -9.73 -13.46
N LEU A 176 13.09 -8.65 -12.79
CA LEU A 176 13.79 -7.37 -12.84
C LEU A 176 15.23 -7.50 -12.30
N PHE A 177 15.40 -8.10 -11.13
CA PHE A 177 16.72 -8.22 -10.48
C PHE A 177 17.65 -9.14 -11.26
N GLU A 178 17.15 -10.26 -11.78
CA GLU A 178 17.92 -11.15 -12.66
C GLU A 178 18.40 -10.37 -13.89
N THR A 179 17.51 -9.60 -14.54
CA THR A 179 17.90 -8.82 -15.71
C THR A 179 18.95 -7.76 -15.37
N ILE A 180 18.79 -7.05 -14.24
CA ILE A 180 19.74 -6.01 -13.80
C ILE A 180 21.12 -6.60 -13.48
N LEU A 181 21.16 -7.71 -12.74
CA LEU A 181 22.41 -8.27 -12.21
C LEU A 181 23.20 -9.07 -13.26
N PHE A 182 22.53 -9.66 -14.24
CA PHE A 182 23.17 -10.43 -15.30
C PHE A 182 23.46 -9.61 -16.57
N ASP A 183 22.86 -8.43 -16.75
CA ASP A 183 23.20 -7.52 -17.84
C ASP A 183 24.37 -6.60 -17.46
N LYS A 184 25.54 -6.85 -18.06
CA LYS A 184 26.81 -6.14 -17.77
C LYS A 184 26.90 -4.71 -18.32
N LYS A 185 25.80 -4.13 -18.84
CA LYS A 185 25.80 -2.86 -19.57
C LYS A 185 25.32 -1.63 -18.78
N MET A 186 24.99 -1.75 -17.50
CA MET A 186 24.54 -0.63 -16.66
C MET A 186 25.60 -0.16 -15.67
N ASP A 187 25.64 1.15 -15.41
CA ASP A 187 26.48 1.70 -14.35
C ASP A 187 25.94 1.31 -12.96
N PRO A 188 26.80 1.11 -11.95
CA PRO A 188 26.39 0.67 -10.61
C PRO A 188 25.37 1.58 -9.93
N ILE A 189 25.38 2.89 -10.21
CA ILE A 189 24.42 3.84 -9.62
C ILE A 189 23.02 3.58 -10.19
N THR A 190 22.90 3.40 -11.51
CA THR A 190 21.63 3.05 -12.16
C THR A 190 21.12 1.70 -11.67
N VAL A 191 21.99 0.70 -11.54
CA VAL A 191 21.66 -0.61 -10.94
C VAL A 191 21.04 -0.43 -9.56
N GLN A 192 21.69 0.32 -8.68
CA GLN A 192 21.22 0.53 -7.31
C GLN A 192 19.84 1.18 -7.25
N ILE A 193 19.63 2.25 -8.05
CA ILE A 193 18.35 2.97 -8.08
C ILE A 193 17.22 2.04 -8.55
N LEU A 194 17.45 1.27 -9.62
CA LEU A 194 16.45 0.34 -10.16
C LEU A 194 16.13 -0.79 -9.18
N MET A 195 17.13 -1.31 -8.46
CA MET A 195 16.91 -2.31 -7.42
C MET A 195 16.09 -1.76 -6.25
N TRP A 196 16.36 -0.52 -5.81
CA TRP A 196 15.54 0.14 -4.80
C TRP A 196 14.10 0.34 -5.26
N ILE A 197 13.88 0.86 -6.47
CA ILE A 197 12.52 0.98 -7.03
C ILE A 197 11.82 -0.37 -7.06
N GLY A 198 12.48 -1.42 -7.54
CA GLY A 198 11.91 -2.76 -7.57
C GLY A 198 11.56 -3.31 -6.18
N LYS A 199 12.39 -3.01 -5.17
CA LYS A 199 12.13 -3.39 -3.78
C LYS A 199 10.91 -2.65 -3.23
N GLU A 200 10.85 -1.33 -3.38
CA GLU A 200 9.75 -0.53 -2.81
C GLU A 200 8.41 -0.84 -3.50
N LEU A 201 8.38 -0.95 -4.84
CA LEU A 201 7.16 -1.31 -5.55
C LEU A 201 6.62 -2.69 -5.12
N SER A 202 7.50 -3.66 -4.93
CA SER A 202 7.13 -4.98 -4.39
C SER A 202 6.69 -4.89 -2.92
N GLY A 203 7.32 -4.00 -2.14
CA GLY A 203 6.99 -3.73 -0.74
C GLY A 203 5.55 -3.24 -0.54
N ILE A 204 4.99 -2.50 -1.51
CA ILE A 204 3.59 -2.06 -1.47
C ILE A 204 2.63 -3.25 -1.46
N SER A 205 2.87 -4.25 -2.33
CA SER A 205 2.05 -5.46 -2.40
C SER A 205 2.19 -6.34 -1.15
N ASP A 206 3.40 -6.45 -0.61
CA ASP A 206 3.68 -7.13 0.66
C ASP A 206 3.01 -6.41 1.86
N GLY A 207 3.02 -5.08 1.87
CA GLY A 207 2.28 -4.25 2.83
C GLY A 207 0.77 -4.49 2.75
N ALA A 208 0.19 -4.50 1.55
CA ALA A 208 -1.22 -4.82 1.34
C ALA A 208 -1.59 -6.23 1.86
N LYS A 209 -0.70 -7.22 1.64
CA LYS A 209 -0.85 -8.56 2.20
C LYS A 209 -0.84 -8.54 3.73
N ARG A 210 0.12 -7.86 4.38
CA ARG A 210 0.17 -7.71 5.85
C ARG A 210 -1.10 -7.08 6.41
N VAL A 211 -1.63 -6.06 5.73
CA VAL A 211 -2.92 -5.44 6.07
C VAL A 211 -4.04 -6.47 6.01
N SER A 212 -4.12 -7.25 4.93
CA SER A 212 -5.14 -8.29 4.76
C SER A 212 -5.03 -9.44 5.76
N ASP A 213 -3.81 -9.88 6.10
CA ASP A 213 -3.60 -10.92 7.11
C ASP A 213 -4.01 -10.41 8.50
N THR A 214 -3.77 -9.13 8.80
CA THR A 214 -4.26 -8.48 10.04
C THR A 214 -5.79 -8.44 10.07
N MET A 215 -6.46 -8.14 8.95
CA MET A 215 -7.94 -8.21 8.84
C MET A 215 -8.47 -9.62 9.12
N VAL A 216 -7.81 -10.67 8.59
CA VAL A 216 -8.17 -12.07 8.85
C VAL A 216 -8.08 -12.37 10.35
N LEU A 217 -7.00 -11.96 11.01
CA LEU A 217 -6.83 -12.14 12.46
C LEU A 217 -7.93 -11.44 13.27
N LEU A 218 -8.21 -10.16 12.96
CA LEU A 218 -9.28 -9.40 13.61
C LEU A 218 -10.64 -10.10 13.46
N ARG A 219 -10.89 -10.72 12.31
CA ARG A 219 -12.14 -11.44 12.05
C ARG A 219 -12.25 -12.74 12.83
N VAL A 220 -11.21 -13.57 12.85
CA VAL A 220 -11.22 -14.89 13.52
C VAL A 220 -11.35 -14.73 15.03
N MET A 221 -10.66 -13.75 15.62
CA MET A 221 -10.70 -13.49 17.06
C MET A 221 -12.07 -13.01 17.57
N ASN A 222 -12.95 -12.54 16.68
CA ASN A 222 -14.28 -12.04 17.03
C ASN A 222 -15.38 -13.12 16.90
N VAL A 223 -15.00 -14.36 16.55
CA VAL A 223 -15.90 -15.55 16.48
C VAL A 223 -15.77 -16.42 17.74
N ALA A 224 -14.88 -16.07 18.67
CA ALA A 224 -14.75 -16.69 20.00
C ALA A 224 -15.43 -15.82 21.07
#